data_AF-A9HDZ6-F1
#
_entry.id   AF-A9HDZ6-F1
#
_cell.length_a   1.000
_cell.length_b   1.000
_cell.length_c   1.000
_cell.angle_alpha   90.00
_cell.angle_beta   90.00
_cell.angle_gamma   90.00
#
_symmetry.space_group_name_H-M   'P 1'
#
loop_
_entity.id
_entity.type
_entity.pdbx_description
1 polymer ?
#
loop_
_entity_poly.entity_id
_entity_poly.type
_entity_poly.pdbx_seq_one_letter_code
_entity_poly.pdbx_strand_id
1 'polypeptide(L)' 'MRTQLQGLISELQTDIEKVAVLLDQTQASDDVKHLIASIADRLDGVADLADRR' A
#
# COMPACT_ATOMS: atom_id res chain seq x y z
N MET A 1 19.16 -1.33 -8.23
CA MET A 1 18.55 -0.80 -6.99
C MET A 1 17.28 0.00 -7.26
N ARG A 2 17.26 1.11 -8.02
CA ARG A 2 16.01 1.89 -8.26
C ARG A 2 14.86 1.03 -8.81
N THR A 3 15.11 0.25 -9.86
CA THR A 3 14.11 -0.63 -10.48
C THR A 3 13.63 -1.76 -9.56
N GLN A 4 14.49 -2.23 -8.66
CA GLN A 4 14.13 -3.27 -7.67
C GLN A 4 13.26 -2.68 -6.55
N LEU A 5 13.57 -1.46 -6.11
CA LEU A 5 12.76 -0.73 -5.12
C LEU A 5 11.38 -0.38 -5.71
N GLN A 6 11.32 0.11 -6.95
CA GLN A 6 10.07 0.38 -7.64
C GLN A 6 9.23 -0.90 -7.81
N GLY A 7 9.86 -2.01 -8.22
CA GLY A 7 9.17 -3.31 -8.32
C GLY A 7 8.54 -3.74 -6.99
N LEU A 8 9.32 -3.68 -5.90
CA LEU A 8 8.83 -4.03 -4.57
C LEU A 8 7.71 -3.10 -4.09
N ILE A 9 7.80 -1.80 -4.38
CA ILE A 9 6.74 -0.83 -4.05
C ILE A 9 5.44 -1.19 -4.79
N SER A 10 5.51 -1.50 -6.09
CA SER A 10 4.34 -1.90 -6.86
C SER A 10 3.71 -3.21 -6.38
N GLU A 11 4.54 -4.19 -5.99
CA GLU A 11 4.05 -5.44 -5.38
C GLU A 11 3.31 -5.16 -4.06
N LEU A 12 3.88 -4.31 -3.20
CA LEU A 12 3.26 -3.94 -1.92
C LEU A 12 1.97 -3.14 -2.10
N GLN A 13 1.91 -2.21 -3.07
CA GLN A 13 0.68 -1.48 -3.41
C GLN A 13 -0.42 -2.45 -3.86
N THR A 14 -0.07 -3.39 -4.74
CA THR A 14 -0.98 -4.42 -5.23
C THR A 14 -1.54 -5.28 -4.08
N ASP A 15 -0.70 -5.66 -3.12
CA ASP A 15 -1.13 -6.47 -1.98
C ASP A 15 -2.00 -5.68 -1.00
N ILE A 16 -1.71 -4.39 -0.79
CA ILE A 16 -2.56 -3.49 0.02
C ILE A 16 -3.95 -3.34 -0.61
N GLU A 17 -4.04 -3.17 -1.94
CA GLU A 17 -5.32 -3.10 -2.64
C GLU A 17 -6.14 -4.39 -2.46
N LYS A 18 -5.50 -5.56 -2.60
CA LYS A 18 -6.16 -6.86 -2.35
C LYS A 18 -6.66 -6.94 -0.91
N VAL A 19 -5.86 -6.53 0.05
CA VAL A 19 -6.24 -6.54 1.48
C VAL A 19 -7.41 -5.60 1.72
N ALA A 20 -7.43 -4.40 1.13
CA ALA A 20 -8.55 -3.48 1.25
C ALA A 20 -9.86 -4.09 0.72
N VAL A 21 -9.81 -4.71 -0.48
CA VAL A 21 -10.97 -5.40 -1.06
C VAL A 21 -11.44 -6.55 -0.17
N LEU A 22 -10.53 -7.35 0.37
CA LEU A 22 -10.87 -8.45 1.28
C LEU A 22 -11.46 -7.93 2.58
N LEU A 23 -10.92 -6.84 3.15
CA LEU A 23 -11.44 -6.23 4.37
C LEU A 23 -12.86 -5.71 4.18
N ASP A 24 -13.18 -5.15 3.02
CA ASP A 24 -14.54 -4.70 2.70
C ASP A 24 -15.56 -5.85 2.58
N GLN A 25 -15.09 -7.07 2.31
CA GLN A 25 -15.93 -8.27 2.30
C GLN A 25 -16.09 -8.90 3.69
N THR A 26 -15.44 -8.34 4.72
CA THR A 26 -15.47 -8.84 6.10
C THR A 26 -16.13 -7.83 7.04
N GLN A 27 -16.43 -8.27 8.26
CA GLN A 27 -16.81 -7.37 9.36
C GLN A 27 -15.58 -6.84 10.12
N ALA A 28 -14.47 -6.60 9.42
CA ALA A 28 -13.29 -5.99 10.03
C ALA A 28 -13.63 -4.60 10.57
N SER A 29 -13.05 -4.25 11.72
CA SER A 29 -13.21 -2.92 12.32
C SER A 29 -12.77 -1.83 11.36
N ASP A 30 -13.47 -0.69 11.39
CA ASP A 30 -13.10 0.51 10.64
C ASP A 30 -11.67 0.96 10.98
N ASP A 31 -11.19 0.72 12.21
CA ASP A 31 -9.80 1.00 12.60
C ASP A 31 -8.80 0.23 11.74
N VAL A 32 -9.09 -1.03 11.40
CA VAL A 32 -8.23 -1.86 10.54
C VAL A 32 -8.24 -1.34 9.12
N LYS A 33 -9.41 -0.93 8.61
CA LYS A 33 -9.55 -0.33 7.27
C LYS A 33 -8.76 0.98 7.19
N HIS A 34 -8.86 1.83 8.21
CA HIS A 34 -8.11 3.07 8.30
C HIS A 34 -6.60 2.84 8.38
N LEU A 35 -6.15 1.82 9.11
CA LEU A 35 -4.73 1.47 9.16
C LEU A 35 -4.20 1.04 7.78
N ILE A 36 -4.95 0.22 7.04
CA ILE A 36 -4.57 -0.19 5.68
C ILE A 36 -4.52 1.00 4.72
N ALA A 37 -5.52 1.89 4.76
CA ALA A 37 -5.51 3.12 3.97
C ALA A 37 -4.29 4.00 4.31
N SER A 38 -3.97 4.16 5.60
CA SER A 38 -2.79 4.92 6.03
C SER A 38 -1.48 4.30 5.55
N ILE A 39 -1.40 2.97 5.46
CA ILE A 39 -0.22 2.27 4.93
C ILE A 39 -0.10 2.52 3.42
N ALA A 40 -1.22 2.49 2.67
CA ALA A 40 -1.25 2.82 1.24
C ALA A 40 -0.68 4.22 0.98
N ASP A 41 -1.20 5.24 1.68
CA ASP A 41 -0.76 6.63 1.54
C ASP A 41 0.74 6.81 1.80
N ARG A 42 1.26 6.11 2.82
CA ARG A 42 2.69 6.17 3.16
C ARG A 42 3.54 5.49 2.10
N LEU A 43 3.04 4.42 1.48
CA LEU A 43 3.75 3.71 0.42
C LEU A 43 3.81 4.55 -0.86
N ASP A 44 2.74 5.27 -1.19
CA ASP A 44 2.73 6.24 -2.29
C ASP A 44 3.75 7.37 -2.05
N GLY A 45 3.84 7.88 -0.82
CA GLY A 45 4.88 8.84 -0.44
C GLY A 45 6.31 8.29 -0.62
N VAL A 46 6.53 7.00 -0.36
CA VAL A 46 7.82 6.34 -0.59
C VAL A 46 8.10 6.16 -2.09
N ALA A 47 7.08 5.83 -2.89
CA ALA A 47 7.18 5.74 -4.35
C ALA A 47 7.64 7.07 -4.95
N ASP A 48 6.98 8.16 -4.53
CA ASP A 48 7.32 9.53 -4.94
C ASP A 48 8.77 9.90 -4.61
N LEU A 49 9.24 9.55 -3.41
CA LEU A 49 10.62 9.81 -3.00
C LEU A 49 11.63 8.96 -3.76
N ALA A 50 11.28 7.72 -4.08
CA ALA A 50 12.12 6.79 -4.82
C ALA A 50 12.25 7.20 -6.29
N ASP A 51 11.23 7.81 -6.88
CA ASP A 51 11.25 8.26 -8.28
C ASP A 51 12.06 9.55 -8.48
N ARG A 52 12.05 10.44 -7.47
CA ARG A 52 12.80 11.71 -7.47
C ARG A 52 14.32 11.55 -7.27
N ARG A 53 14.80 10.36 -6.90
CA ARG A 53 16.21 10.06 -6.56
C ARG A 53 16.90 9.24 -7.63
#